data_AF-U3U4F5-F1
#
_entry.id   AF-U3U4F5-F1
#
_cell.length_a   1.000
_cell.length_b   1.000
_cell.length_c   1.000
_cell.angle_alpha   90.00
_cell.angle_beta   90.00
_cell.angle_gamma   90.00
#
_symmetry.space_group_name_H-M   'P 1'
#
loop_
_entity.id
_entity.type
_entity.pdbx_description
1 polymer ?
#
loop_
_entity_poly.entity_id
_entity_poly.type
_entity_poly.pdbx_seq_one_letter_code
_entity_poly.pdbx_strand_id
1 'polypeptide(L)'
;MSNKKILDCLRKILSKHGKISGFIIDEEDSSSSSSVVASRFGGLLNAYKLIDYTPERDYQYIEINSYLRKKHGDIVNKIKNEILSSEVKISENKLVTVNRALSFCIVLSRCKKTGLNKHKWIVRLDRSLNPEITIVARMNSLNTEHVDYYILPSIEFLEHELKIKDNNNLLFEMYRFDDIKPFFNMLSTTDDKDVL
;
A
#
# COMPACT_ATOMS: atom_id res chain seq x y z
N MET A 1 27.92 -11.55 2.05
CA MET A 1 27.47 -12.96 2.15
C MET A 1 27.04 -13.46 0.76
N SER A 2 27.20 -14.74 0.42
CA SER A 2 26.72 -15.31 -0.86
C SER A 2 25.31 -15.87 -0.71
N ASN A 3 24.56 -16.03 -1.82
CA ASN A 3 23.21 -16.59 -1.77
C ASN A 3 23.18 -17.99 -1.15
N LYS A 4 24.15 -18.85 -1.49
CA LYS A 4 24.31 -20.18 -0.88
C LYS A 4 24.43 -20.11 0.65
N LYS A 5 25.28 -19.22 1.18
CA LYS A 5 25.46 -19.05 2.63
C LYS A 5 24.18 -18.62 3.33
N ILE A 6 23.38 -17.76 2.71
CA ILE A 6 22.10 -17.33 3.29
C ILE A 6 21.10 -18.50 3.32
N LEU A 7 20.97 -19.26 2.23
CA LEU A 7 20.10 -20.43 2.19
C LEU A 7 20.52 -21.49 3.21
N ASP A 8 21.82 -21.71 3.39
CA ASP A 8 22.34 -22.64 4.41
C ASP A 8 22.02 -22.16 5.84
N CYS A 9 22.03 -20.84 6.08
CA CYS A 9 21.61 -20.28 7.36
C CYS A 9 20.12 -20.52 7.61
N LEU A 10 19.27 -20.26 6.61
CA LEU A 10 17.83 -20.53 6.71
C LEU A 10 17.56 -22.01 7.01
N ARG A 11 18.26 -22.95 6.36
CA ARG A 11 18.14 -24.39 6.68
C ARG A 11 18.49 -24.70 8.13
N LYS A 12 19.54 -24.07 8.68
CA LYS A 12 19.92 -24.24 10.09
C LYS A 12 18.83 -23.73 11.04
N ILE A 13 18.29 -22.54 10.77
CA ILE A 13 17.19 -21.96 11.56
C ILE A 13 15.98 -22.90 11.52
N LEU A 14 15.63 -23.42 10.33
CA LEU A 14 14.53 -24.38 10.17
C LEU A 14 14.75 -25.65 10.99
N SER A 15 15.93 -26.25 10.91
CA SER A 15 16.26 -27.46 11.67
C SER A 15 16.23 -27.23 13.18
N LYS A 16 16.58 -26.02 13.65
CA LYS A 16 16.61 -25.69 15.08
C LYS A 16 15.23 -25.44 15.65
N HIS A 17 14.37 -24.71 14.92
CA HIS A 17 13.09 -24.21 15.44
C HIS A 17 11.86 -24.96 14.91
N GLY A 18 12.03 -25.79 13.88
CA GLY A 18 10.94 -26.45 13.15
C GLY A 18 10.12 -25.48 12.27
N LYS A 19 10.38 -24.17 12.36
CA LYS A 19 9.72 -23.11 11.59
C LYS A 19 10.65 -21.93 11.36
N ILE A 20 10.35 -21.13 10.34
CA ILE A 20 11.06 -19.87 10.06
C ILE A 20 10.05 -18.74 9.90
N SER A 21 10.42 -17.57 10.40
CA SER A 21 9.74 -16.30 10.10
C SER A 21 10.77 -15.18 10.03
N GLY A 22 10.40 -14.01 9.49
CA GLY A 22 11.28 -12.84 9.51
C GLY A 22 11.78 -12.51 10.92
N PHE A 23 10.91 -12.62 11.92
CA PHE A 23 11.26 -12.40 13.33
C PHE A 23 12.32 -13.39 13.83
N ILE A 24 12.17 -14.69 13.55
CA ILE A 24 13.13 -15.72 13.96
C ILE A 24 14.48 -15.51 13.26
N ILE A 25 14.48 -15.06 11.98
CA ILE A 25 15.70 -14.71 11.25
C ILE A 25 16.42 -13.55 11.94
N ASP A 26 15.68 -12.50 12.31
CA ASP A 26 16.23 -11.31 12.95
C ASP A 26 16.76 -11.60 14.39
N GLU A 27 16.21 -12.59 15.08
CA GLU A 27 16.71 -13.03 16.41
C GLU A 27 17.96 -13.94 16.35
N GLU A 28 18.04 -14.84 15.37
CA GLU A 28 19.13 -15.83 15.29
C GLU A 28 20.36 -15.33 14.55
N ASP A 29 20.22 -14.36 13.64
CA ASP A 29 21.27 -14.04 12.67
C ASP A 29 21.69 -12.56 12.67
N SER A 30 22.89 -12.29 13.18
CA SER A 30 23.54 -10.98 13.09
C SER A 30 24.11 -10.67 11.69
N SER A 31 24.11 -11.65 10.77
CA SER A 31 24.78 -11.55 9.46
C SER A 31 23.83 -11.32 8.28
N SER A 32 22.54 -11.63 8.40
CA SER A 32 21.52 -11.37 7.36
C SER A 32 20.13 -11.23 7.96
N SER A 33 19.68 -9.98 8.17
CA SER A 33 18.31 -9.72 8.60
C SER A 33 17.28 -10.22 7.60
N SER A 34 16.06 -10.44 8.06
CA SER A 34 14.91 -10.84 7.26
C SER A 34 14.70 -9.93 6.05
N SER A 35 15.02 -8.64 6.19
CA SER A 35 14.98 -7.66 5.10
C SER A 35 16.07 -7.89 4.05
N VAL A 36 17.29 -8.27 4.45
CA VAL A 36 18.39 -8.61 3.52
C VAL A 36 18.06 -9.90 2.75
N VAL A 37 17.52 -10.91 3.45
CA VAL A 37 17.06 -12.14 2.81
C VAL A 37 15.96 -11.83 1.79
N ALA A 38 14.93 -11.07 2.19
CA ALA A 38 13.84 -10.68 1.29
C ALA A 38 14.35 -9.94 0.06
N SER A 39 15.24 -8.96 0.23
CA SER A 39 15.79 -8.17 -0.88
C SER A 39 16.53 -9.05 -1.89
N ARG A 40 17.39 -9.98 -1.42
CA ARG A 40 18.22 -10.83 -2.29
C ARG A 40 17.45 -11.86 -3.10
N PHE A 41 16.37 -12.41 -2.53
CA PHE A 41 15.60 -13.48 -3.15
C PHE A 41 14.25 -12.99 -3.70
N GLY A 42 14.00 -11.67 -3.70
CA GLY A 42 12.74 -11.09 -4.17
C GLY A 42 11.55 -11.43 -3.26
N GLY A 43 11.80 -11.70 -1.98
CA GLY A 43 10.81 -12.05 -0.97
C GLY A 43 11.29 -13.15 -0.01
N LEU A 44 10.79 -13.13 1.22
CA LEU A 44 11.06 -14.20 2.19
C LEU A 44 10.48 -15.54 1.72
N LEU A 45 9.31 -15.51 1.08
CA LEU A 45 8.65 -16.73 0.63
C LEU A 45 9.45 -17.38 -0.51
N ASN A 46 10.04 -16.60 -1.40
CA ASN A 46 10.95 -17.10 -2.43
C ASN A 46 12.20 -17.74 -1.82
N ALA A 47 12.78 -17.15 -0.77
CA ALA A 47 13.89 -17.75 -0.05
C ALA A 47 13.49 -19.08 0.62
N TYR A 48 12.28 -19.15 1.19
CA TYR A 48 11.74 -20.37 1.80
C TYR A 48 11.49 -21.49 0.77
N LYS A 49 10.97 -21.15 -0.43
CA LYS A 49 10.82 -22.11 -1.52
C LYS A 49 12.15 -22.73 -1.96
N LEU A 50 13.24 -21.95 -1.98
CA LEU A 50 14.58 -22.44 -2.34
C LEU A 50 15.19 -23.43 -1.33
N ILE A 51 14.57 -23.58 -0.16
CA ILE A 51 14.93 -24.57 0.86
C ILE A 51 13.80 -25.56 1.13
N ASP A 52 12.84 -25.67 0.20
CA ASP A 52 11.68 -26.56 0.28
C ASP A 52 10.81 -26.36 1.54
N TYR A 53 10.80 -25.13 2.07
CA TYR A 53 10.01 -24.76 3.24
C TYR A 53 8.72 -24.02 2.84
N THR A 54 7.59 -24.50 3.35
CA THR A 54 6.30 -23.82 3.24
C THR A 54 5.85 -23.40 4.65
N PRO A 55 5.80 -22.09 4.96
CA PRO A 55 5.40 -21.63 6.28
C PRO A 55 3.92 -21.93 6.57
N GLU A 56 3.61 -22.30 7.82
CA GLU A 56 2.23 -22.54 8.28
C GLU A 56 1.35 -21.28 8.21
N ARG A 57 1.98 -20.10 8.37
CA ARG A 57 1.32 -18.80 8.19
C ARG A 57 1.64 -18.27 6.82
N ASP A 58 0.59 -17.88 6.09
CA ASP A 58 0.73 -17.25 4.79
C ASP A 58 1.37 -15.85 4.92
N TYR A 59 2.67 -15.76 4.65
CA TYR A 59 3.45 -14.52 4.67
C TYR A 59 3.39 -13.72 3.36
N GLN A 60 2.53 -14.10 2.40
CA GLN A 60 2.35 -13.36 1.14
C GLN A 60 2.08 -11.87 1.34
N TYR A 61 1.52 -11.47 2.48
CA TYR A 61 1.29 -10.06 2.80
C TYR A 61 2.57 -9.20 2.84
N ILE A 62 3.74 -9.78 3.14
CA ILE A 62 5.00 -9.04 3.18
C ILE A 62 5.41 -8.62 1.77
N GLU A 63 5.37 -9.57 0.83
CA GLU A 63 5.67 -9.34 -0.59
C GLU A 63 4.64 -8.40 -1.22
N ILE A 64 3.35 -8.63 -0.94
CA ILE A 64 2.28 -7.73 -1.38
C ILE A 64 2.51 -6.32 -0.84
N ASN A 65 2.78 -6.14 0.45
CA ASN A 65 3.02 -4.81 1.01
C ASN A 65 4.27 -4.15 0.41
N SER A 66 5.32 -4.90 0.11
CA SER A 66 6.51 -4.38 -0.56
C SER A 66 6.19 -3.89 -1.97
N TYR A 67 5.48 -4.70 -2.75
CA TYR A 67 4.98 -4.35 -4.06
C TYR A 67 4.09 -3.09 -4.02
N LEU A 68 3.13 -3.04 -3.09
CA LEU A 68 2.23 -1.90 -2.91
C LEU A 68 2.99 -0.63 -2.52
N ARG A 69 4.03 -0.70 -1.69
CA ARG A 69 4.88 0.47 -1.38
C ARG A 69 5.59 1.01 -2.62
N LYS A 70 6.12 0.13 -3.47
CA LYS A 70 6.74 0.53 -4.74
C LYS A 70 5.70 1.17 -5.66
N LYS A 71 4.56 0.48 -5.88
CA LYS A 71 3.46 0.98 -6.71
C LYS A 71 2.89 2.31 -6.22
N HIS A 72 2.79 2.49 -4.91
CA HIS A 72 2.37 3.76 -4.30
C HIS A 72 3.34 4.90 -4.66
N GLY A 73 4.65 4.67 -4.56
CA GLY A 73 5.66 5.65 -4.98
C GLY A 73 5.51 6.02 -6.46
N ASP A 74 5.31 5.03 -7.33
CA ASP A 74 5.11 5.25 -8.76
C ASP A 74 3.83 6.04 -9.06
N ILE A 75 2.73 5.77 -8.37
CA ILE A 75 1.46 6.50 -8.50
C ILE A 75 1.63 7.95 -8.06
N VAL A 76 2.19 8.18 -6.87
CA VAL A 76 2.36 9.54 -6.33
C VAL A 76 3.24 10.39 -7.25
N ASN A 77 4.32 9.83 -7.79
CA ASN A 77 5.20 10.54 -8.71
C ASN A 77 4.52 10.94 -10.03
N LYS A 78 3.46 10.24 -10.45
CA LYS A 78 2.70 10.56 -11.66
C LYS A 78 1.66 11.65 -11.46
N ILE A 79 1.21 11.92 -10.22
CA ILE A 79 0.14 12.89 -9.92
C ILE A 79 0.42 14.28 -10.50
N LYS A 80 1.69 14.72 -10.49
CA LYS A 80 2.07 16.02 -11.08
C LYS A 80 1.71 16.16 -12.55
N ASN A 81 1.66 15.05 -13.28
CA ASN A 81 1.33 15.03 -14.71
C ASN A 81 -0.18 14.89 -14.96
N GLU A 82 -0.94 14.45 -13.95
CA GLU A 82 -2.39 14.24 -14.04
C GLU A 82 -3.18 15.50 -13.63
N ILE A 83 -2.62 16.32 -12.74
CA ILE A 83 -3.21 17.61 -12.34
C ILE A 83 -2.56 18.71 -13.18
N LEU A 84 -3.32 19.24 -14.13
CA LEU A 84 -2.82 20.20 -15.11
C LEU A 84 -3.00 21.64 -14.63
N SER A 85 -2.11 22.53 -15.08
CA SER A 85 -2.18 24.00 -14.84
C SER A 85 -2.20 24.46 -13.37
N SER A 86 -2.01 23.55 -12.41
CA SER A 86 -1.92 23.83 -10.98
C SER A 86 -0.52 23.61 -10.41
N GLU A 87 -0.17 24.34 -9.35
CA GLU A 87 1.08 24.12 -8.62
C GLU A 87 0.96 22.86 -7.75
N VAL A 88 1.64 21.77 -8.14
CA VAL A 88 1.65 20.52 -7.38
C VAL A 88 2.99 20.31 -6.67
N LYS A 89 2.95 20.28 -5.34
CA LYS A 89 4.08 19.92 -4.46
C LYS A 89 3.84 18.54 -3.86
N ILE A 90 4.91 17.74 -3.80
CA ILE A 90 4.88 16.42 -3.16
C ILE A 90 6.03 16.40 -2.16
N SER A 91 5.72 16.19 -0.90
CA SER A 91 6.70 16.08 0.18
C SER A 91 7.38 14.70 0.20
N GLU A 92 8.43 14.55 1.01
CA GLU A 92 9.12 13.27 1.20
C GLU A 92 8.19 12.16 1.72
N ASN A 93 7.31 12.52 2.65
CA ASN A 93 6.28 11.64 3.22
C ASN A 93 5.04 11.48 2.31
N LYS A 94 5.13 11.91 1.04
CA LYS A 94 4.15 11.67 -0.02
C LYS A 94 2.80 12.39 0.17
N LEU A 95 2.78 13.43 1.00
CA LEU A 95 1.67 14.38 1.04
C LEU A 95 1.71 15.22 -0.24
N VAL A 96 0.58 15.29 -0.94
CA VAL A 96 0.42 16.12 -2.13
C VAL A 96 -0.25 17.41 -1.70
N THR A 97 0.29 18.55 -2.14
CA THR A 97 -0.30 19.87 -1.93
C THR A 97 -0.50 20.54 -3.29
N VAL A 98 -1.73 21.00 -3.54
CA VAL A 98 -2.12 21.67 -4.77
C VAL A 98 -2.44 23.14 -4.46
N ASN A 99 -1.83 24.05 -5.22
CA ASN A 99 -2.02 25.50 -5.11
C ASN A 99 -1.80 26.05 -3.68
N ARG A 100 -0.97 25.37 -2.87
CA ARG A 100 -0.71 25.68 -1.45
C ARG A 100 -1.95 25.73 -0.55
N ALA A 101 -3.10 25.27 -1.04
CA ALA A 101 -4.40 25.44 -0.39
C ALA A 101 -5.08 24.11 -0.07
N LEU A 102 -4.91 23.09 -0.92
CA LEU A 102 -5.48 21.77 -0.69
C LEU A 102 -4.37 20.73 -0.55
N SER A 103 -4.49 19.88 0.47
CA SER A 103 -3.59 18.79 0.77
C SER A 103 -4.32 17.45 0.76
N PHE A 104 -3.72 16.45 0.10
CA PHE A 104 -4.25 15.10 0.09
C PHE A 104 -3.16 14.03 0.04
N CYS A 105 -3.52 12.83 0.50
CA CYS A 105 -2.67 11.65 0.36
C CYS A 105 -3.43 10.52 -0.35
N ILE A 106 -2.68 9.57 -0.94
CA ILE A 106 -3.25 8.37 -1.54
C ILE A 106 -2.77 7.15 -0.76
N VAL A 107 -3.67 6.24 -0.42
CA VAL A 107 -3.36 5.01 0.30
C VAL A 107 -3.80 3.82 -0.56
N LEU A 108 -2.86 2.92 -0.85
CA LEU A 108 -3.19 1.64 -1.48
C LEU A 108 -3.67 0.65 -0.42
N SER A 109 -4.98 0.38 -0.43
CA SER A 109 -5.62 -0.47 0.57
C SER A 109 -5.56 -1.94 0.15
N ARG A 110 -4.80 -2.73 0.90
CA ARG A 110 -4.58 -4.15 0.59
C ARG A 110 -5.85 -4.97 0.81
N CYS A 111 -6.27 -5.71 -0.20
CA CYS A 111 -7.33 -6.70 -0.08
C CYS A 111 -6.85 -7.95 0.67
N LYS A 112 -7.64 -8.38 1.66
CA LYS A 112 -7.51 -9.64 2.40
C LYS A 112 -8.78 -10.47 2.21
N LYS A 113 -8.63 -11.68 1.68
CA LYS A 113 -9.71 -12.68 1.64
C LYS A 113 -9.99 -13.18 3.07
N THR A 114 -11.25 -13.25 3.45
CA THR A 114 -11.71 -13.65 4.78
C THR A 114 -12.71 -14.81 4.78
N GLY A 115 -13.06 -15.31 3.59
CA GLY A 115 -13.95 -16.44 3.36
C GLY A 115 -14.25 -16.58 1.87
N LEU A 116 -15.14 -17.49 1.50
CA LEU A 116 -15.61 -17.63 0.11
C LEU A 116 -16.29 -16.32 -0.32
N ASN A 117 -15.71 -15.65 -1.32
CA ASN A 117 -16.15 -14.35 -1.84
C ASN A 117 -16.30 -13.22 -0.80
N LYS A 118 -15.57 -13.29 0.33
CA LYS A 118 -15.56 -12.22 1.33
C LYS A 118 -14.21 -11.54 1.41
N HIS A 119 -14.19 -10.24 1.21
CA HIS A 119 -12.99 -9.40 1.22
C HIS A 119 -13.07 -8.34 2.31
N LYS A 120 -11.90 -7.98 2.81
CA LYS A 120 -11.68 -6.80 3.65
C LYS A 120 -10.47 -6.05 3.13
N TRP A 121 -10.57 -4.74 3.14
CA TRP A 121 -9.49 -3.86 2.72
C TRP A 121 -8.83 -3.25 3.94
N ILE A 122 -7.51 -3.43 4.05
CA ILE A 122 -6.72 -2.95 5.17
C ILE A 122 -6.20 -1.56 4.81
N VAL A 123 -6.86 -0.55 5.37
CA VAL A 123 -6.45 0.86 5.25
C VAL A 123 -5.44 1.19 6.34
N ARG A 124 -4.34 1.86 5.97
CA ARG A 124 -3.34 2.37 6.91
C ARG A 124 -3.16 3.85 6.66
N LEU A 125 -3.74 4.67 7.55
CA LEU A 125 -3.58 6.11 7.51
C LEU A 125 -2.31 6.50 8.25
N ASP A 126 -1.55 7.42 7.65
CA ASP A 126 -0.49 8.13 8.36
C ASP A 126 -1.07 9.43 8.93
N ARG A 127 -1.44 9.38 10.22
CA ARG A 127 -2.07 10.50 10.92
C ARG A 127 -1.14 11.70 11.09
N SER A 128 0.18 11.51 10.96
CA SER A 128 1.13 12.62 11.05
C SER A 128 1.05 13.56 9.84
N LEU A 129 0.47 13.09 8.72
CA LEU A 129 0.30 13.88 7.50
C LEU A 129 -0.80 14.93 7.61
N ASN A 130 -1.83 14.67 8.44
CA ASN A 130 -3.02 15.51 8.61
C ASN A 130 -3.57 16.13 7.29
N PRO A 131 -3.85 15.32 6.25
CA PRO A 131 -4.36 15.85 4.99
C PRO A 131 -5.81 16.31 5.13
N GLU A 132 -6.25 17.21 4.25
CA GLU A 132 -7.68 17.57 4.15
C GLU A 132 -8.50 16.47 3.46
N ILE A 133 -7.87 15.73 2.55
CA ILE A 133 -8.49 14.60 1.83
C ILE A 133 -7.58 13.37 1.85
N THR A 134 -8.15 12.22 2.14
CA THR A 134 -7.50 10.91 2.00
C THR A 134 -8.16 10.13 0.87
N ILE A 135 -7.38 9.75 -0.12
CA ILE A 135 -7.84 8.89 -1.21
C ILE A 135 -7.43 7.45 -0.91
N VAL A 136 -8.40 6.56 -0.72
CA VAL A 136 -8.16 5.14 -0.49
C VAL A 136 -8.42 4.38 -1.79
N ALA A 137 -7.35 3.95 -2.47
CA ALA A 137 -7.46 3.07 -3.63
C ALA A 137 -7.61 1.62 -3.17
N ARG A 138 -8.76 0.99 -3.44
CA ARG A 138 -8.98 -0.42 -3.08
C ARG A 138 -8.28 -1.32 -4.08
N MET A 139 -7.43 -2.22 -3.60
CA MET A 139 -6.77 -3.19 -4.47
C MET A 139 -7.69 -4.38 -4.79
N ASN A 140 -7.54 -5.00 -5.95
CA ASN A 140 -8.25 -6.22 -6.31
C ASN A 140 -7.85 -7.42 -5.43
N SER A 141 -8.51 -8.57 -5.61
CA SER A 141 -8.27 -9.76 -4.79
C SER A 141 -6.85 -10.34 -4.92
N LEU A 142 -6.12 -9.98 -5.99
CA LEU A 142 -4.72 -10.34 -6.23
C LEU A 142 -3.74 -9.26 -5.76
N ASN A 143 -4.24 -8.12 -5.28
CA ASN A 143 -3.47 -6.93 -4.92
C ASN A 143 -2.58 -6.36 -6.03
N THR A 144 -2.94 -6.60 -7.30
CA THR A 144 -2.16 -6.14 -8.45
C THR A 144 -2.66 -4.81 -8.97
N GLU A 145 -3.97 -4.62 -9.09
CA GLU A 145 -4.60 -3.39 -9.59
C GLU A 145 -5.60 -2.81 -8.61
N HIS A 146 -5.88 -1.50 -8.73
CA HIS A 146 -6.98 -0.89 -8.01
C HIS A 146 -8.31 -1.24 -8.68
N VAL A 147 -9.40 -1.29 -7.91
CA VAL A 147 -10.76 -1.55 -8.42
C VAL A 147 -11.63 -0.30 -8.40
N ASP A 148 -11.40 0.59 -7.44
CA ASP A 148 -12.08 1.86 -7.25
C ASP A 148 -11.37 2.65 -6.13
N TYR A 149 -11.93 3.81 -5.84
CA TYR A 149 -11.38 4.79 -4.91
C TYR A 149 -12.45 5.24 -3.91
N TYR A 150 -12.06 5.46 -2.66
CA TYR A 150 -12.83 6.29 -1.74
C TYR A 150 -12.10 7.62 -1.57
N ILE A 151 -12.79 8.73 -1.81
CA ILE A 151 -12.23 10.07 -1.64
C ILE A 151 -12.83 10.66 -0.37
N LEU A 152 -12.08 10.56 0.72
CA LEU A 152 -12.59 10.82 2.07
C LEU A 152 -12.10 12.19 2.55
N PRO A 153 -12.99 13.13 2.91
CA PRO A 153 -12.59 14.31 3.65
C PRO A 153 -12.11 13.93 5.04
N SER A 154 -11.26 14.78 5.64
CA SER A 154 -10.77 14.62 7.00
C SER A 154 -11.87 14.87 8.04
N ILE A 155 -12.75 13.88 8.22
CA ILE A 155 -13.88 13.91 9.14
C ILE A 155 -13.80 12.67 10.06
N GLU A 156 -13.82 12.91 11.36
CA GLU A 156 -13.60 11.89 12.39
C GLU A 156 -14.49 10.65 12.25
N PHE A 157 -15.78 10.83 11.89
CA PHE A 157 -16.70 9.70 11.67
C PHE A 157 -16.23 8.75 10.55
N LEU A 158 -15.69 9.27 9.43
CA LEU A 158 -15.25 8.45 8.30
C LEU A 158 -14.01 7.61 8.65
N GLU A 159 -13.17 8.09 9.56
CA GLU A 159 -12.02 7.32 10.05
C GLU A 159 -12.44 6.04 10.79
N HIS A 160 -13.56 6.08 11.51
CA HIS A 160 -14.08 4.93 12.25
C HIS A 160 -14.67 3.86 11.31
N GLU A 161 -15.08 4.26 10.10
CA GLU A 161 -15.66 3.40 9.06
C GLU A 161 -14.63 2.80 8.09
N LEU A 162 -13.32 3.02 8.28
CA LEU A 162 -12.24 2.49 7.42
C LEU A 162 -12.10 0.95 7.43
N LYS A 163 -13.03 0.24 8.07
CA LYS A 163 -13.19 -1.22 7.98
C LYS A 163 -13.93 -1.59 6.71
N ILE A 164 -13.32 -1.28 5.56
CA ILE A 164 -13.94 -1.48 4.25
C ILE A 164 -14.09 -2.97 3.93
N LYS A 165 -15.28 -3.37 3.50
CA LYS A 165 -15.68 -4.74 3.12
C LYS A 165 -16.41 -4.71 1.77
N ASP A 166 -16.89 -5.87 1.33
CA ASP A 166 -17.71 -5.95 0.10
C ASP A 166 -19.00 -5.12 0.23
N ASN A 167 -19.59 -5.06 1.42
CA ASN A 167 -20.78 -4.26 1.73
C ASN A 167 -20.45 -3.30 2.88
N ASN A 168 -20.64 -1.98 2.68
CA ASN A 168 -20.41 -0.94 3.69
C ASN A 168 -21.69 -0.13 3.94
N ASN A 169 -21.63 0.79 4.90
CA ASN A 169 -22.71 1.73 5.16
C ASN A 169 -22.97 2.61 3.92
N LEU A 170 -24.24 2.86 3.59
CA LEU A 170 -24.64 3.71 2.46
C LEU A 170 -23.97 5.09 2.46
N LEU A 171 -23.86 5.73 3.63
CA LEU A 171 -23.21 7.03 3.75
C LEU A 171 -21.73 6.96 3.36
N PHE A 172 -21.05 5.85 3.68
CA PHE A 172 -19.66 5.64 3.30
C PHE A 172 -19.51 5.35 1.80
N GLU A 173 -20.46 4.61 1.21
CA GLU A 173 -20.49 4.34 -0.24
C GLU A 173 -20.69 5.62 -1.09
N MET A 174 -21.25 6.71 -0.53
CA MET A 174 -21.35 7.99 -1.24
C MET A 174 -19.99 8.61 -1.58
N TYR A 175 -18.92 8.19 -0.91
CA TYR A 175 -17.56 8.67 -1.17
C TYR A 175 -16.79 7.76 -2.14
N ARG A 176 -17.44 6.74 -2.70
CA ARG A 176 -16.82 5.77 -3.62
C ARG A 176 -16.92 6.27 -5.06
N PHE A 177 -15.83 6.15 -5.79
CA PHE A 177 -15.69 6.54 -7.19
C PHE A 177 -14.96 5.45 -7.96
N ASP A 178 -15.44 5.13 -9.16
CA ASP A 178 -14.83 4.11 -10.01
C ASP A 178 -13.47 4.58 -10.59
N ASP A 179 -13.31 5.88 -10.81
CA ASP A 179 -12.09 6.50 -11.33
C ASP A 179 -11.71 7.74 -10.51
N ILE A 180 -10.41 7.96 -10.34
CA ILE A 180 -9.81 9.11 -9.65
C ILE A 180 -9.69 10.35 -10.56
N LYS A 181 -9.72 10.17 -11.89
CA LYS A 181 -9.55 11.26 -12.85
C LYS A 181 -10.51 12.44 -12.65
N PRO A 182 -11.81 12.26 -12.35
CA PRO A 182 -12.70 13.40 -12.11
C PRO A 182 -12.21 14.30 -10.97
N PHE A 183 -11.62 13.70 -9.92
CA PHE A 183 -11.03 14.46 -8.83
C PHE A 183 -9.80 15.26 -9.29
N PHE A 184 -8.87 14.64 -10.03
CA PHE A 184 -7.71 15.37 -10.57
C PHE A 184 -8.09 16.46 -11.57
N ASN A 185 -9.12 16.25 -12.38
CA ASN A 185 -9.66 17.27 -13.27
C ASN A 185 -10.22 18.45 -12.48
N MET A 186 -10.92 18.22 -11.36
CA MET A 186 -11.42 19.29 -10.49
C MET A 186 -10.28 20.11 -9.84
N LEU A 187 -9.12 19.50 -9.64
CA LEU A 187 -7.92 20.18 -9.12
C LEU A 187 -7.11 20.90 -10.21
N SER A 188 -7.41 20.62 -11.47
CA SER A 188 -6.78 21.30 -12.59
C SER A 188 -7.49 22.64 -12.80
N THR A 189 -6.74 23.72 -12.95
CA THR A 189 -7.32 25.01 -13.35
C THR A 189 -7.60 24.97 -14.84
N THR A 190 -8.81 25.34 -15.24
CA THR A 190 -9.03 25.84 -16.59
C THR A 190 -8.33 27.20 -16.68
N ASP A 191 -7.51 27.41 -17.72
CA ASP A 191 -7.10 28.76 -18.09
C ASP A 191 -8.39 29.53 -18.42
N ASP A 192 -8.95 30.26 -17.45
CA ASP A 192 -9.96 31.28 -17.70
C ASP A 192 -9.27 32.42 -18.45
N LYS A 193 -9.07 32.22 -19.76
CA LYS A 193 -8.78 33.28 -20.73
C LYS A 193 -10.03 33.84 -21.38
N ASP A 194 -11.22 33.37 -20.99
CA ASP A 194 -12.50 33.82 -21.53
C ASP A 194 -13.41 34.41 -20.44
N VAL A 195 -12.96 35.50 -19.81
CA VAL A 195 -13.90 36.52 -19.31
C VAL A 195 -13.37 37.88 -19.75
N LEU A 196 -13.92 38.32 -20.89
CA LEU A 196 -13.83 39.68 -21.44
C LEU A 196 -14.44 40.72 -20.48
#